data_AF-A0A212F044-F1
#
_entry.id   AF-A0A212F044-F1
#
_cell.length_a   1.000
_cell.length_b   1.000
_cell.length_c   1.000
_cell.angle_alpha   90.00
_cell.angle_beta   90.00
_cell.angle_gamma   90.00
#
_symmetry.space_group_name_H-M   'P 1'
#
loop_
_entity.id
_entity.type
_entity.pdbx_description
1 polymer ?
#
loop_
_entity_poly.entity_id
_entity_poly.type
_entity_poly.pdbx_seq_one_letter_code
_entity_poly.pdbx_strand_id
1 'polypeptide(L)'
;MQECEGFLNGTLDYSKLRGDTGPLVYPAGFVYIYSIFYFLTNHGTNIKLAQYIFIFIYLLLLTLVLRIYKKTRKVPPYVLVITILTSYRIHSIHVLRMFNDPVAVLFLYASLNFFLDSKWYLGSLFYSLAVSIKMNILLYAPALFFFYLVNLGLKGTIQQLLLCGVTQLVLGMPFLLVAPIAYIKGSFDLGRVFNHTWTVNYRFLDIKTFESKFFHLTLLGIHMMLLILCLPMCIKYFQSYCRLKYVQRQVQPQIDAKNRENKKRAKLRKDIKSNLNQPDEILSKEQEAFLNSFEAMLKNSSQKSKQDKVIKEHEKEKHFSINFDILSQLFILPMFLVNFIGIVCARSLHYQFYSWYFHTLPYLLWCTNYSVIVRFLILALIELCWNTYPSTDITSALLHVCHISILYGVYKKMAIELNITSKLT
;
A
#
# COMPACT_ATOMS: atom_id res chain seq x y z
N MET A 1 9.77 6.43 26.54
CA MET A 1 9.29 5.05 26.77
C MET A 1 8.80 4.81 28.21
N GLN A 2 8.53 5.87 28.98
CA GLN A 2 8.14 5.78 30.40
C GLN A 2 6.83 5.00 30.62
N GLU A 3 5.87 5.13 29.70
CA GLU A 3 4.62 4.35 29.74
C GLU A 3 4.87 2.82 29.75
N CYS A 4 5.94 2.37 29.08
CA CYS A 4 6.34 0.96 29.07
C CYS A 4 7.04 0.55 30.36
N GLU A 5 7.73 1.47 31.03
CA GLU A 5 8.44 1.20 32.28
C GLU A 5 7.46 0.80 33.40
N GLY A 6 6.29 1.43 33.46
CA GLY A 6 5.21 1.02 34.36
C GLY A 6 4.75 -0.43 34.12
N PHE A 7 4.61 -0.83 32.86
CA PHE A 7 4.29 -2.22 32.48
C PHE A 7 5.41 -3.19 32.84
N LEU A 8 6.67 -2.83 32.57
CA LEU A 8 7.85 -3.63 32.89
C LEU A 8 8.03 -3.82 34.41
N ASN A 9 7.54 -2.88 35.22
CA ASN A 9 7.48 -2.98 36.67
C ASN A 9 6.27 -3.78 37.18
N GLY A 10 5.51 -4.45 36.31
CA GLY A 10 4.40 -5.33 36.65
C GLY A 10 3.02 -4.67 36.67
N THR A 11 2.89 -3.40 36.25
CA THR A 11 1.57 -2.73 36.23
C THR A 11 0.76 -3.17 35.01
N LEU A 12 -0.35 -3.87 35.26
CA LEU A 12 -1.30 -4.31 34.22
C LEU A 12 -2.60 -3.49 34.20
N ASP A 13 -2.70 -2.47 35.05
CA ASP A 13 -3.84 -1.55 35.06
C ASP A 13 -3.53 -0.30 34.22
N TYR A 14 -4.19 -0.21 33.05
CA TYR A 14 -4.03 0.91 32.11
C TYR A 14 -4.32 2.28 32.72
N SER A 15 -5.13 2.37 33.79
CA SER A 15 -5.40 3.65 34.47
C SER A 15 -4.17 4.23 35.19
N LYS A 16 -3.17 3.38 35.45
CA LYS A 16 -1.92 3.73 36.15
C LYS A 16 -0.74 3.90 35.20
N LEU A 17 -0.86 3.45 33.94
CA LEU A 17 0.19 3.56 32.93
C LEU A 17 0.20 4.97 32.33
N ARG A 18 1.25 5.73 32.62
CA ARG A 18 1.43 7.12 32.15
C ARG A 18 2.91 7.47 32.01
N GLY A 19 3.21 8.42 31.13
CA GLY A 19 4.52 9.07 31.01
C GLY A 19 4.37 10.58 31.09
N ASP A 20 5.45 11.31 30.81
CA ASP A 20 5.48 12.78 30.83
C ASP A 20 4.50 13.41 29.83
N THR A 21 4.15 12.66 28.78
CA THR A 21 3.19 13.07 27.74
C THR A 21 1.73 12.73 28.07
N GLY A 22 1.46 12.16 29.24
CA GLY A 22 0.12 11.80 29.70
C GLY A 22 -0.11 10.29 29.82
N PRO A 23 -1.38 9.86 29.91
CA PRO A 23 -1.73 8.45 30.08
C PRO A 23 -1.57 7.66 28.78
N LEU A 24 -1.22 6.38 28.94
CA LEU A 24 -1.15 5.40 27.85
C LEU A 24 -2.52 5.26 27.18
N VAL A 25 -2.57 5.49 25.86
CA VAL A 25 -3.78 5.32 25.05
C VAL A 25 -3.58 4.54 23.77
N TYR A 26 -2.61 3.64 23.82
CA TYR A 26 -2.34 2.74 22.73
C TYR A 26 -2.66 1.32 23.19
N PRO A 27 -3.20 0.47 22.30
CA PRO A 27 -3.48 -0.91 22.68
C PRO A 27 -2.20 -1.69 22.98
N ALA A 28 -2.35 -2.90 23.51
CA ALA A 28 -1.26 -3.69 24.08
C ALA A 28 -0.06 -3.91 23.13
N GLY A 29 -0.29 -3.96 21.82
CA GLY A 29 0.79 -4.15 20.83
C GLY A 29 1.83 -3.03 20.87
N PHE A 30 1.42 -1.79 21.16
CA PHE A 30 2.35 -0.69 21.39
C PHE A 30 3.28 -0.98 22.58
N VAL A 31 2.70 -1.39 23.71
CA VAL A 31 3.43 -1.65 24.94
C VAL A 31 4.49 -2.72 24.72
N TYR A 32 4.14 -3.82 24.02
CA TYR A 32 5.08 -4.91 23.76
C TYR A 32 6.22 -4.49 22.84
N ILE A 33 5.92 -3.82 21.72
CA ILE A 33 6.96 -3.39 20.77
C ILE A 33 7.90 -2.37 21.42
N TYR A 34 7.35 -1.39 22.14
CA TYR A 34 8.18 -0.37 22.79
C TYR A 34 8.93 -0.91 24.02
N SER A 35 8.45 -1.98 24.66
CA SER A 35 9.24 -2.72 25.66
C SER A 35 10.46 -3.39 25.03
N ILE A 36 10.33 -3.98 23.84
CA ILE A 36 11.47 -4.52 23.10
C ILE A 36 12.47 -3.40 22.76
N PHE A 37 11.98 -2.27 22.26
CA PHE A 37 12.83 -1.12 21.96
C PHE A 37 13.52 -0.55 23.21
N TYR A 38 12.82 -0.53 24.35
CA TYR A 38 13.36 -0.08 25.62
C TYR A 38 14.59 -0.90 26.01
N PHE A 39 14.50 -2.24 25.98
CA PHE A 39 15.67 -3.09 26.28
C PHE A 39 16.78 -2.98 25.25
N LEU A 40 16.45 -2.95 23.94
CA LEU A 40 17.47 -2.83 22.89
C LEU A 40 18.26 -1.51 22.97
N THR A 41 17.64 -0.44 23.46
CA THR A 41 18.23 0.91 23.45
C THR A 41 18.82 1.31 24.81
N ASN A 42 19.18 0.35 25.65
CA ASN A 42 19.66 0.59 27.03
C ASN A 42 18.67 1.49 27.79
N HIS A 43 17.43 1.03 27.93
CA HIS A 43 16.36 1.74 28.63
C HIS A 43 15.99 3.10 28.01
N GLY A 44 16.19 3.25 26.69
CA GLY A 44 15.91 4.49 25.95
C GLY A 44 17.04 5.53 25.96
N THR A 45 18.20 5.23 26.55
CA THR A 45 19.35 6.16 26.59
C THR A 45 20.15 6.16 25.29
N ASN A 46 20.20 5.05 24.57
CA ASN A 46 20.92 4.94 23.31
C ASN A 46 20.07 5.41 22.11
N ILE A 47 19.96 6.72 21.97
CA ILE A 47 19.19 7.37 20.91
C ILE A 47 19.71 6.97 19.52
N LYS A 48 21.03 6.89 19.34
CA LYS A 48 21.63 6.55 18.03
C LYS A 48 21.19 5.16 17.54
N LEU A 49 21.15 4.17 18.44
CA LEU A 49 20.65 2.84 18.12
C LEU A 49 19.15 2.86 17.80
N ALA A 50 18.36 3.63 18.56
CA ALA A 50 16.95 3.82 18.26
C ALA A 50 16.73 4.40 16.84
N GLN A 51 17.54 5.39 16.45
CA GLN A 51 17.50 5.97 15.11
C GLN A 51 17.81 4.94 14.03
N TYR A 52 18.80 4.07 14.23
CA TYR A 52 19.09 2.98 13.27
C TYR A 52 17.94 1.98 13.15
N ILE A 53 17.30 1.62 14.25
CA ILE A 53 16.09 0.77 14.25
C ILE A 53 14.99 1.43 13.43
N PHE A 54 14.75 2.73 13.62
CA PHE A 54 13.72 3.45 12.88
C PHE A 54 14.06 3.71 11.40
N ILE A 55 15.35 3.85 11.06
CA ILE A 55 15.81 3.86 9.66
C ILE A 55 15.48 2.52 9.00
N PHE A 56 15.73 1.40 9.68
CA PHE A 56 15.39 0.08 9.16
C PHE A 56 13.87 -0.08 8.96
N ILE A 57 13.06 0.32 9.95
CA ILE A 57 11.59 0.36 9.84
C ILE A 57 11.15 1.18 8.64
N TYR A 58 11.75 2.36 8.44
CA TYR A 58 11.43 3.24 7.32
C TYR A 58 11.78 2.61 5.97
N LEU A 59 12.96 1.99 5.83
CA LEU A 59 13.38 1.32 4.59
C LEU A 59 12.50 0.11 4.26
N LEU A 60 12.09 -0.67 5.26
CA LEU A 60 11.13 -1.76 5.08
C LEU A 60 9.76 -1.24 4.63
N LEU A 61 9.26 -0.16 5.27
CA LEU A 61 8.02 0.48 4.88
C LEU A 61 8.08 0.94 3.42
N LEU A 62 9.15 1.64 3.03
CA LEU A 62 9.36 2.06 1.65
C LEU A 62 9.35 0.89 0.67
N THR A 63 9.99 -0.23 1.01
CA THR A 63 10.00 -1.44 0.18
C THR A 63 8.58 -1.97 -0.05
N LEU A 64 7.76 -2.02 1.00
CA LEU A 64 6.36 -2.47 0.91
C LEU A 64 5.48 -1.49 0.12
N VAL A 65 5.68 -0.18 0.29
CA VAL A 65 5.01 0.88 -0.47
C VAL A 65 5.35 0.77 -1.97
N LEU A 66 6.64 0.68 -2.30
CA LEU A 66 7.11 0.53 -3.68
C LEU A 66 6.60 -0.76 -4.33
N ARG A 67 6.47 -1.85 -3.56
CA ARG A 67 5.88 -3.10 -4.05
C ARG A 67 4.42 -2.92 -4.47
N ILE A 68 3.61 -2.17 -3.70
CA ILE A 68 2.22 -1.84 -4.07
C ILE A 68 2.20 -0.98 -5.34
N TYR A 69 3.07 0.03 -5.44
CA TYR A 69 3.15 0.87 -6.63
C TYR A 69 3.56 0.10 -7.89
N LYS A 70 4.54 -0.79 -7.77
CA LYS A 70 4.96 -1.67 -8.86
C LYS A 70 3.85 -2.60 -9.33
N LYS A 71 3.04 -3.13 -8.40
CA LYS A 71 1.90 -4.01 -8.70
C LYS A 71 0.69 -3.29 -9.30
N THR A 72 0.50 -2.02 -8.96
CA THR A 72 -0.63 -1.24 -9.47
C THR A 72 -0.28 -0.55 -10.79
N ARG A 73 0.99 -0.21 -11.02
CA ARG A 73 1.50 0.56 -12.18
C ARG A 73 0.70 1.83 -12.49
N LYS A 74 0.05 2.40 -11.46
CA LYS A 74 -0.77 3.60 -11.59
C LYS A 74 0.07 4.87 -11.53
N VAL A 75 1.13 4.85 -10.72
CA VAL A 75 2.03 5.97 -10.48
C VAL A 75 3.35 5.73 -11.22
N PRO A 76 3.84 6.69 -12.03
CA PRO A 76 5.13 6.61 -12.69
C PRO A 76 6.30 6.51 -11.68
N PRO A 77 7.35 5.73 -11.97
CA PRO A 77 8.48 5.53 -11.03
C PRO A 77 9.17 6.81 -10.57
N TYR A 78 9.31 7.82 -11.44
CA TYR A 78 9.98 9.08 -11.09
C TYR A 78 9.25 9.85 -9.97
N VAL A 79 7.92 9.72 -9.89
CA VAL A 79 7.12 10.35 -8.82
C VAL A 79 7.50 9.77 -7.47
N LEU A 80 7.78 8.46 -7.42
CA LEU A 80 8.15 7.76 -6.19
C LEU A 80 9.53 8.21 -5.69
N VAL A 81 10.48 8.38 -6.61
CA VAL A 81 11.82 8.91 -6.28
C VAL A 81 11.69 10.31 -5.70
N ILE A 82 10.89 11.19 -6.34
CA ILE A 82 10.65 12.54 -5.84
C ILE A 82 10.03 12.47 -4.45
N THR A 83 8.94 11.72 -4.24
CA THR A 83 8.25 11.71 -2.93
C THR A 83 9.09 11.09 -1.82
N ILE A 84 9.99 10.15 -2.13
CA ILE A 84 10.93 9.61 -1.15
C ILE A 84 11.96 10.67 -0.75
N LEU A 85 12.49 11.44 -1.70
CA LEU A 85 13.57 12.38 -1.43
C LEU A 85 13.09 13.71 -0.84
N THR A 86 11.86 14.15 -1.15
CA THR A 86 11.42 15.52 -0.86
C THR A 86 10.69 15.70 0.47
N SER A 87 10.20 14.63 1.12
CA SER A 87 9.40 14.79 2.34
C SER A 87 10.24 14.88 3.61
N TYR A 88 10.64 16.11 3.95
CA TYR A 88 11.35 16.42 5.21
C TYR A 88 10.58 15.94 6.44
N ARG A 89 9.26 16.16 6.46
CA ARG A 89 8.43 15.84 7.63
C ARG A 89 8.41 14.34 7.93
N ILE A 90 8.31 13.52 6.89
CA ILE A 90 8.24 12.05 7.03
C ILE A 90 9.58 11.48 7.50
N HIS A 91 10.71 11.98 6.98
CA HIS A 91 12.03 11.63 7.50
C HIS A 91 12.18 11.99 8.98
N SER A 92 11.75 13.19 9.36
CA SER A 92 11.77 13.65 10.76
C SER A 92 10.90 12.78 11.67
N ILE A 93 9.71 12.36 11.24
CA ILE A 93 8.83 11.48 12.02
C ILE A 93 9.50 10.12 12.30
N HIS A 94 10.15 9.54 11.30
CA HIS A 94 10.81 8.24 11.47
C HIS A 94 12.10 8.37 12.28
N VAL A 95 13.03 9.21 11.85
CA VAL A 95 14.41 9.19 12.36
C VAL A 95 14.62 10.08 13.59
N LEU A 96 13.87 11.18 13.73
CA LEU A 96 14.07 12.11 14.85
C LEU A 96 13.05 11.91 15.96
N ARG A 97 11.77 11.71 15.62
CA ARG A 97 10.69 11.64 16.60
C ARG A 97 10.39 10.23 17.08
N MET A 98 10.60 9.21 16.23
CA MET A 98 10.48 7.79 16.57
C MET A 98 9.12 7.43 17.22
N PHE A 99 8.05 8.03 16.68
CA PHE A 99 6.68 7.77 17.13
C PHE A 99 6.20 6.36 16.78
N ASN A 100 5.08 5.95 17.38
CA ASN A 100 4.50 4.63 17.12
C ASN A 100 3.81 4.51 15.76
N ASP A 101 3.44 5.65 15.14
CA ASP A 101 2.77 5.69 13.84
C ASP A 101 3.58 4.96 12.73
N PRO A 102 4.89 5.21 12.53
CA PRO A 102 5.73 4.42 11.64
C PRO A 102 5.58 2.90 11.76
N VAL A 103 5.54 2.37 12.99
CA VAL A 103 5.42 0.94 13.24
C VAL A 103 4.03 0.45 12.84
N ALA A 104 2.97 1.14 13.27
CA ALA A 104 1.60 0.78 12.90
C ALA A 104 1.40 0.80 11.37
N VAL A 105 1.93 1.82 10.70
CA VAL A 105 1.87 1.97 9.23
C VAL A 105 2.67 0.86 8.53
N LEU A 106 3.84 0.45 9.06
CA LEU A 106 4.59 -0.70 8.53
C LEU A 106 3.74 -1.98 8.51
N PHE A 107 3.11 -2.32 9.64
CA PHE A 107 2.25 -3.51 9.73
C PHE A 107 1.04 -3.43 8.81
N LEU A 108 0.44 -2.24 8.65
CA LEU A 108 -0.64 -2.02 7.69
C LEU A 108 -0.18 -2.24 6.24
N TYR A 109 0.96 -1.68 5.83
CA TYR A 109 1.47 -1.89 4.47
C TYR A 109 1.90 -3.34 4.21
N ALA A 110 2.35 -4.06 5.24
CA ALA A 110 2.57 -5.51 5.16
C ALA A 110 1.24 -6.26 4.92
N SER A 111 0.19 -5.90 5.68
CA SER A 111 -1.16 -6.43 5.52
C SER A 111 -1.71 -6.23 4.10
N LEU A 112 -1.64 -5.00 3.56
CA LEU A 112 -2.08 -4.69 2.20
C LEU A 112 -1.32 -5.51 1.14
N ASN A 113 -0.02 -5.73 1.35
CA ASN A 113 0.78 -6.58 0.47
C ASN A 113 0.33 -8.05 0.52
N PHE A 114 0.00 -8.60 1.70
CA PHE A 114 -0.55 -9.94 1.81
C PHE A 114 -1.92 -10.08 1.16
N PHE A 115 -2.80 -9.07 1.27
CA PHE A 115 -4.08 -9.07 0.57
C PHE A 115 -3.89 -9.02 -0.96
N LEU A 116 -2.96 -8.22 -1.47
CA LEU A 116 -2.58 -8.21 -2.89
C LEU A 116 -2.01 -9.57 -3.37
N ASP A 117 -1.45 -10.38 -2.48
CA ASP A 117 -0.99 -11.74 -2.75
C ASP A 117 -2.09 -12.80 -2.52
N SER A 118 -3.32 -12.40 -2.21
CA SER A 118 -4.43 -13.29 -1.84
C SER A 118 -4.15 -14.16 -0.60
N LYS A 119 -3.24 -13.74 0.28
CA LYS A 119 -2.92 -14.39 1.57
C LYS A 119 -3.78 -13.80 2.68
N TRP A 120 -5.07 -14.13 2.68
CA TRP A 120 -6.10 -13.47 3.51
C TRP A 120 -5.80 -13.51 5.02
N TYR A 121 -5.52 -14.69 5.57
CA TYR A 121 -5.26 -14.85 7.01
C TYR A 121 -4.04 -14.05 7.48
N LEU A 122 -2.94 -14.06 6.71
CA LEU A 122 -1.76 -13.25 7.03
C LEU A 122 -2.06 -11.76 6.92
N GLY A 123 -2.83 -11.34 5.92
CA GLY A 123 -3.28 -9.96 5.80
C GLY A 123 -4.11 -9.52 7.00
N SER A 124 -5.08 -10.32 7.44
CA SER A 124 -5.93 -10.04 8.60
C SER A 124 -5.14 -10.04 9.92
N LEU A 125 -4.21 -10.97 10.09
CA LEU A 125 -3.30 -11.00 11.24
C LEU A 125 -2.49 -9.70 11.32
N PHE A 126 -1.78 -9.33 10.25
CA PHE A 126 -0.98 -8.11 10.22
C PHE A 126 -1.82 -6.83 10.34
N TYR A 127 -3.05 -6.84 9.81
CA TYR A 127 -4.00 -5.75 10.02
C TYR A 127 -4.35 -5.58 11.50
N SER A 128 -4.67 -6.69 12.19
CA SER A 128 -4.97 -6.67 13.62
C SER A 128 -3.74 -6.27 14.44
N LEU A 129 -2.55 -6.76 14.10
CA LEU A 129 -1.30 -6.31 14.72
C LEU A 129 -1.11 -4.79 14.57
N ALA A 130 -1.37 -4.22 13.39
CA ALA A 130 -1.31 -2.77 13.17
C ALA A 130 -2.29 -2.01 14.08
N VAL A 131 -3.55 -2.47 14.16
CA VAL A 131 -4.58 -1.89 15.06
C VAL A 131 -4.14 -1.98 16.52
N SER A 132 -3.48 -3.06 16.93
CA SER A 132 -2.98 -3.24 18.31
C SER A 132 -1.88 -2.25 18.71
N ILE A 133 -1.26 -1.58 17.73
CA ILE A 133 -0.25 -0.54 17.98
C ILE A 133 -0.92 0.84 17.98
N LYS A 134 -1.83 1.07 17.02
CA LYS A 134 -2.53 2.34 16.88
C LYS A 134 -3.90 2.18 16.22
N MET A 135 -4.92 2.76 16.83
CA MET A 135 -6.30 2.61 16.38
C MET A 135 -6.62 3.30 15.04
N ASN A 136 -5.80 4.25 14.57
CA ASN A 136 -6.02 4.96 13.30
C ASN A 136 -6.13 4.01 12.10
N ILE A 137 -5.56 2.81 12.20
CA ILE A 137 -5.65 1.77 11.18
C ILE A 137 -7.10 1.32 10.95
N LEU A 138 -7.99 1.49 11.93
CA LEU A 138 -9.43 1.23 11.80
C LEU A 138 -10.10 2.10 10.72
N LEU A 139 -9.48 3.20 10.28
CA LEU A 139 -9.98 3.97 9.13
C LEU A 139 -10.07 3.14 7.85
N TYR A 140 -9.35 2.02 7.74
CA TYR A 140 -9.44 1.09 6.61
C TYR A 140 -10.53 0.02 6.78
N ALA A 141 -11.08 -0.13 8.00
CA ALA A 141 -11.99 -1.22 8.35
C ALA A 141 -13.25 -1.29 7.48
N PRO A 142 -13.93 -0.18 7.12
CA PRO A 142 -15.13 -0.26 6.29
C PRO A 142 -14.83 -0.85 4.90
N ALA A 143 -13.76 -0.40 4.24
CA ALA A 143 -13.35 -0.95 2.95
C ALA A 143 -12.98 -2.43 3.07
N LEU A 144 -12.23 -2.81 4.10
CA LEU A 144 -11.80 -4.19 4.32
C LEU A 144 -12.97 -5.14 4.61
N PHE A 145 -13.94 -4.69 5.41
CA PHE A 145 -15.14 -5.45 5.73
C PHE A 145 -15.97 -5.76 4.48
N PHE A 146 -16.29 -4.74 3.68
CA PHE A 146 -17.04 -4.94 2.44
C PHE A 146 -16.24 -5.74 1.40
N PHE A 147 -14.92 -5.58 1.36
CA PHE A 147 -14.08 -6.42 0.53
C PHE A 147 -14.17 -7.90 0.93
N TYR A 148 -14.13 -8.25 2.23
CA TYR A 148 -14.34 -9.63 2.67
C TYR A 148 -15.72 -10.16 2.29
N LEU A 149 -16.78 -9.38 2.51
CA LEU A 149 -18.13 -9.79 2.14
C LEU A 149 -18.24 -10.12 0.65
N VAL A 150 -17.67 -9.28 -0.22
CA VAL A 150 -17.75 -9.48 -1.68
C VAL A 150 -16.83 -10.61 -2.15
N ASN A 151 -15.61 -10.73 -1.59
CA ASN A 151 -14.59 -11.65 -2.08
C ASN A 151 -14.62 -13.04 -1.43
N LEU A 152 -14.98 -13.14 -0.14
CA LEU A 152 -14.97 -14.37 0.65
C LEU A 152 -16.37 -14.86 1.05
N GLY A 153 -17.40 -14.03 0.88
CA GLY A 153 -18.74 -14.29 1.38
C GLY A 153 -18.83 -14.23 2.90
N LEU A 154 -20.04 -14.45 3.44
CA LEU A 154 -20.32 -14.26 4.87
C LEU A 154 -19.46 -15.15 5.78
N LYS A 155 -19.36 -16.46 5.47
CA LYS A 155 -18.58 -17.42 6.27
C LYS A 155 -17.11 -17.05 6.33
N GLY A 156 -16.51 -16.67 5.20
CA GLY A 156 -15.12 -16.25 5.15
C GLY A 156 -14.88 -14.94 5.89
N THR A 157 -15.80 -13.98 5.79
CA THR A 157 -15.75 -12.74 6.57
C THR A 157 -15.76 -13.01 8.06
N ILE A 158 -16.66 -13.86 8.56
CA ILE A 158 -16.72 -14.22 9.98
C ILE A 158 -15.38 -14.81 10.43
N GLN A 159 -14.77 -15.71 9.64
CA GLN A 159 -13.46 -16.28 9.97
C GLN A 159 -12.35 -15.21 10.06
N GLN A 160 -12.30 -14.25 9.14
CA GLN A 160 -11.28 -13.19 9.19
C GLN A 160 -11.53 -12.22 10.36
N LEU A 161 -12.78 -11.88 10.66
CA LEU A 161 -13.13 -11.04 11.81
C LEU A 161 -12.80 -11.73 13.13
N LEU A 162 -13.08 -13.04 13.24
CA LEU A 162 -12.69 -13.85 14.39
C LEU A 162 -11.18 -13.87 14.56
N LEU A 163 -10.41 -14.04 13.48
CA LEU A 163 -8.94 -13.97 13.54
C LEU A 163 -8.45 -12.62 14.06
N CYS A 164 -9.01 -11.51 13.55
CA CYS A 164 -8.69 -10.17 14.04
C CYS A 164 -9.02 -10.03 15.53
N GLY A 165 -10.22 -10.46 15.94
CA GLY A 165 -10.68 -10.40 17.34
C GLY A 165 -9.84 -11.25 18.28
N VAL A 166 -9.55 -12.50 17.93
CA VAL A 166 -8.68 -13.39 18.72
C VAL A 166 -7.29 -12.78 18.87
N THR A 167 -6.73 -12.18 17.82
CA THR A 167 -5.43 -11.49 17.92
C THR A 167 -5.47 -10.35 18.94
N GLN A 168 -6.54 -9.52 18.94
CA GLN A 168 -6.70 -8.45 19.94
C GLN A 168 -6.88 -9.00 21.35
N LEU A 169 -7.65 -10.08 21.52
CA LEU A 169 -7.88 -10.71 22.82
C LEU A 169 -6.61 -11.32 23.38
N VAL A 170 -5.81 -12.02 22.56
CA VAL A 170 -4.54 -12.62 22.98
C VAL A 170 -3.56 -11.54 23.40
N LEU A 171 -3.40 -10.48 22.60
CA LEU A 171 -2.49 -9.39 22.94
C LEU A 171 -2.97 -8.61 24.17
N GLY A 172 -4.28 -8.38 24.29
CA GLY A 172 -4.87 -7.66 25.42
C GLY A 172 -5.04 -8.48 26.69
N MET A 173 -4.86 -9.80 26.64
CA MET A 173 -5.24 -10.74 27.70
C MET A 173 -4.70 -10.33 29.10
N PRO A 174 -3.40 -9.98 29.27
CA PRO A 174 -2.89 -9.62 30.59
C PRO A 174 -3.63 -8.42 31.22
N PHE A 175 -3.99 -7.44 30.41
CA PHE A 175 -4.67 -6.23 30.84
C PHE A 175 -6.19 -6.45 31.02
N LEU A 176 -6.77 -7.29 30.16
CA LEU A 176 -8.20 -7.66 30.23
C LEU A 176 -8.52 -8.49 31.47
N LEU A 177 -7.60 -9.33 31.94
CA LEU A 177 -7.79 -10.12 33.15
C LEU A 177 -7.70 -9.30 34.44
N VAL A 178 -6.92 -8.21 34.44
CA VAL A 178 -6.72 -7.37 35.63
C VAL A 178 -7.70 -6.21 35.69
N ALA A 179 -7.85 -5.46 34.59
CA ALA A 179 -8.67 -4.24 34.56
C ALA A 179 -9.29 -4.04 33.16
N PRO A 180 -10.32 -4.82 32.77
CA PRO A 180 -10.84 -4.84 31.41
C PRO A 180 -11.43 -3.48 30.98
N ILE A 181 -12.14 -2.80 31.88
CA ILE A 181 -12.73 -1.48 31.59
C ILE A 181 -11.64 -0.44 31.38
N ALA A 182 -10.58 -0.46 32.20
CA ALA A 182 -9.45 0.47 32.05
C ALA A 182 -8.70 0.21 30.74
N TYR A 183 -8.48 -1.06 30.39
CA TYR A 183 -7.84 -1.44 29.13
C TYR A 183 -8.64 -0.96 27.91
N ILE A 184 -9.94 -1.24 27.85
CA ILE A 184 -10.78 -0.88 26.69
C ILE A 184 -10.87 0.65 26.55
N LYS A 185 -11.15 1.37 27.64
CA LYS A 185 -11.25 2.84 27.61
C LYS A 185 -9.91 3.52 27.30
N GLY A 186 -8.81 2.99 27.82
CA GLY A 186 -7.48 3.54 27.54
C GLY A 186 -7.03 3.25 26.11
N SER A 187 -7.10 1.98 25.68
CA SER A 187 -6.60 1.53 24.37
C SER A 187 -7.37 2.10 23.19
N PHE A 188 -8.67 2.34 23.34
CA PHE A 188 -9.57 2.86 22.30
C PHE A 188 -10.33 4.10 22.79
N ASP A 189 -9.58 5.13 23.17
CA ASP A 189 -10.13 6.39 23.67
C ASP A 189 -10.74 7.24 22.53
N LEU A 190 -12.03 7.02 22.26
CA LEU A 190 -12.82 7.80 21.29
C LEU A 190 -13.23 9.19 21.82
N GLY A 191 -13.11 9.42 23.13
CA GLY A 191 -13.51 10.68 23.77
C GLY A 191 -12.40 11.73 23.78
N ARG A 192 -11.16 11.32 23.49
CA ARG A 192 -9.98 12.18 23.52
C ARG A 192 -10.14 13.42 22.64
N VAL A 193 -9.91 14.58 23.24
CA VAL A 193 -9.80 15.86 22.54
C VAL A 193 -8.33 16.25 22.51
N PHE A 194 -7.78 16.37 21.31
CA PHE A 194 -6.42 16.86 21.14
C PHE A 194 -6.40 18.38 21.22
N ASN A 195 -5.31 18.92 21.77
CA ASN A 195 -5.16 20.35 21.97
C ASN A 195 -5.10 21.11 20.62
N HIS A 196 -5.93 22.14 20.48
CA HIS A 196 -6.04 22.97 19.28
C HIS A 196 -4.73 23.65 18.87
N THR A 197 -3.81 23.87 19.80
CA THR A 197 -2.48 24.45 19.51
C THR A 197 -1.62 23.59 18.57
N TRP A 198 -1.82 22.27 18.58
CA TRP A 198 -0.99 21.32 17.84
C TRP A 198 -1.65 20.76 16.58
N THR A 199 -2.91 21.15 16.30
CA THR A 199 -3.62 20.68 15.10
C THR A 199 -3.23 21.48 13.87
N VAL A 200 -3.03 20.76 12.76
CA VAL A 200 -2.93 21.32 11.41
C VAL A 200 -4.32 21.45 10.77
N ASN A 201 -5.29 20.63 11.21
CA ASN A 201 -6.67 20.70 10.74
C ASN A 201 -7.51 21.69 11.55
N TYR A 202 -8.43 22.40 10.89
CA TYR A 202 -9.34 23.37 11.51
C TYR A 202 -8.66 24.42 12.42
N ARG A 203 -7.43 24.82 12.11
CA ARG A 203 -6.66 25.79 12.92
C ARG A 203 -7.32 27.17 12.97
N PHE A 204 -8.03 27.52 11.91
CA PHE A 204 -8.81 28.77 11.77
C PHE A 204 -10.08 28.84 12.63
N LEU A 205 -10.48 27.74 13.26
CA LEU A 205 -11.59 27.76 14.22
C LEU A 205 -11.08 28.18 15.59
N ASP A 206 -11.93 28.88 16.35
CA ASP A 206 -11.64 29.14 17.76
C ASP A 206 -11.71 27.84 18.59
N ILE A 207 -11.04 27.86 19.74
CA ILE A 207 -10.92 26.68 20.62
C ILE A 207 -12.29 26.17 21.08
N LYS A 208 -13.26 27.08 21.36
CA LYS A 208 -14.58 26.67 21.86
C LYS A 208 -15.36 25.93 20.78
N THR A 209 -15.31 26.40 19.54
CA THR A 209 -15.92 25.72 18.40
C THR A 209 -15.23 24.39 18.11
N PHE A 210 -13.89 24.36 18.13
CA PHE A 210 -13.11 23.14 17.88
C PHE A 210 -13.38 22.04 18.91
N GLU A 211 -13.43 22.38 20.19
CA GLU A 211 -13.64 21.41 21.27
C GLU A 211 -15.12 21.05 21.48
N SER A 212 -16.04 21.74 20.80
CA SER A 212 -17.48 21.50 20.89
C SER A 212 -17.88 20.07 20.50
N LYS A 213 -18.74 19.46 21.32
CA LYS A 213 -19.36 18.15 21.02
C LYS A 213 -20.22 18.21 19.77
N PHE A 214 -20.90 19.33 19.52
CA PHE A 214 -21.72 19.52 18.33
C PHE A 214 -20.86 19.42 17.07
N PHE A 215 -19.74 20.15 17.04
CA PHE A 215 -18.79 20.12 15.93
C PHE A 215 -18.24 18.70 15.68
N HIS A 216 -17.85 18.00 16.75
CA HIS A 216 -17.40 16.60 16.64
C HIS A 216 -18.47 15.67 16.04
N LEU A 217 -19.73 15.77 16.50
CA LEU A 217 -20.84 14.98 15.95
C LEU A 217 -21.17 15.34 14.51
N THR A 218 -21.07 16.62 14.13
CA THR A 218 -21.24 17.05 12.73
C THR A 218 -20.17 16.42 11.83
N LEU A 219 -18.90 16.44 12.24
CA LEU A 219 -17.82 15.80 11.48
C LEU A 219 -18.02 14.29 11.34
N LEU A 220 -18.49 13.62 12.40
CA LEU A 220 -18.85 12.20 12.36
C LEU A 220 -20.00 11.95 11.39
N GLY A 221 -21.03 12.80 11.39
CA GLY A 221 -22.15 12.72 10.44
C GLY A 221 -21.68 12.87 8.99
N ILE A 222 -20.82 13.85 8.71
CA ILE A 222 -20.21 14.05 7.38
C ILE A 222 -19.37 12.83 6.97
N HIS A 223 -18.58 12.28 7.90
CA HIS A 223 -17.80 11.07 7.65
C HIS A 223 -18.68 9.89 7.22
N MET A 224 -19.74 9.60 7.97
CA MET A 224 -20.68 8.53 7.65
C MET A 224 -21.39 8.77 6.32
N MET A 225 -21.81 10.01 6.05
CA MET A 225 -22.43 10.38 4.77
C MET A 225 -21.48 10.12 3.58
N LEU A 226 -20.21 10.54 3.68
CA LEU A 226 -19.22 10.33 2.62
C LEU A 226 -18.91 8.84 2.39
N LEU A 227 -18.85 8.05 3.47
CA LEU A 227 -18.71 6.59 3.38
C LEU A 227 -19.90 5.97 2.65
N ILE A 228 -21.14 6.32 3.03
CA ILE A 228 -22.36 5.81 2.38
C ILE A 228 -22.40 6.21 0.90
N LEU A 229 -22.02 7.44 0.57
CA LEU A 229 -21.96 7.92 -0.82
C LEU A 229 -20.93 7.14 -1.65
N CYS A 230 -19.75 6.86 -1.09
CA CYS A 230 -18.68 6.17 -1.81
C CYS A 230 -18.82 4.64 -1.81
N LEU A 231 -19.63 4.08 -0.91
CA LEU A 231 -19.74 2.63 -0.71
C LEU A 231 -20.22 1.87 -1.95
N PRO A 232 -21.29 2.28 -2.68
CA PRO A 232 -21.71 1.57 -3.89
C PRO A 232 -20.62 1.48 -4.95
N MET A 233 -19.81 2.54 -5.09
CA MET A 233 -18.68 2.53 -6.01
C MET A 233 -17.58 1.58 -5.54
N CYS A 234 -17.24 1.59 -4.26
CA CYS A 234 -16.27 0.66 -3.68
C CYS A 234 -16.69 -0.80 -3.88
N ILE A 235 -17.97 -1.12 -3.65
CA ILE A 235 -18.53 -2.46 -3.88
C ILE A 235 -18.39 -2.86 -5.36
N LYS A 236 -18.72 -1.97 -6.30
CA LYS A 236 -18.54 -2.25 -7.75
C LYS A 236 -17.07 -2.53 -8.09
N TYR A 237 -16.13 -1.78 -7.52
CA TYR A 237 -14.68 -2.05 -7.69
C TYR A 237 -14.30 -3.44 -7.14
N PHE A 238 -14.80 -3.82 -5.97
CA PHE A 238 -14.56 -5.15 -5.39
C PHE A 238 -15.22 -6.29 -6.19
N GLN A 239 -16.41 -6.07 -6.75
CA GLN A 239 -17.06 -7.03 -7.63
C GLN A 239 -16.25 -7.23 -8.91
N SER A 240 -15.78 -6.14 -9.54
CA SER A 240 -14.88 -6.17 -10.69
C SER A 240 -13.57 -6.88 -10.37
N TYR A 241 -13.02 -6.67 -9.16
CA TYR A 241 -11.85 -7.41 -8.68
C TYR A 241 -12.13 -8.91 -8.67
N CYS A 242 -13.24 -9.35 -8.10
CA CYS A 242 -13.57 -10.78 -8.00
C CYS A 242 -13.78 -11.41 -9.39
N ARG A 243 -14.50 -10.72 -10.29
CA ARG A 243 -14.70 -11.17 -11.67
C ARG A 243 -13.37 -11.31 -12.41
N LEU A 244 -12.50 -10.30 -12.33
CA LEU A 244 -11.20 -10.35 -12.98
C LEU A 244 -10.26 -11.40 -12.35
N LYS A 245 -10.33 -11.60 -11.03
CA LYS A 245 -9.59 -12.65 -10.34
C LYS A 245 -10.02 -14.04 -10.79
N TYR A 246 -11.32 -14.24 -11.00
CA TYR A 246 -11.87 -15.48 -11.54
C TYR A 246 -11.33 -15.76 -12.94
N VAL A 247 -11.39 -14.77 -13.85
CA VAL A 247 -10.81 -14.88 -15.20
C VAL A 247 -9.31 -15.16 -15.14
N GLN A 248 -8.56 -14.47 -14.28
CA GLN A 248 -7.14 -14.73 -14.07
C GLN A 248 -6.89 -16.19 -13.70
N ARG A 249 -7.67 -16.76 -12.78
CA ARG A 249 -7.50 -18.17 -12.36
C ARG A 249 -7.78 -19.16 -13.49
N GLN A 250 -8.68 -18.86 -14.41
CA GLN A 250 -8.97 -19.72 -15.56
C GLN A 250 -7.91 -19.65 -16.67
N VAL A 251 -7.42 -18.43 -16.96
CA VAL A 251 -6.53 -18.19 -18.10
C VAL A 251 -5.06 -18.42 -17.75
N GLN A 252 -4.63 -18.15 -16.51
CA GLN A 252 -3.22 -18.26 -16.10
C GLN A 252 -2.61 -19.64 -16.36
N PRO A 253 -3.26 -20.78 -16.03
CA PRO A 253 -2.70 -22.10 -16.30
C PRO A 253 -2.46 -22.37 -17.79
N GLN A 254 -3.32 -21.83 -18.67
CA GLN A 254 -3.20 -21.96 -20.12
C GLN A 254 -2.00 -21.18 -20.65
N ILE A 255 -1.79 -19.95 -20.16
CA ILE A 255 -0.61 -19.14 -20.47
C ILE A 255 0.65 -19.86 -19.99
N ASP A 256 0.65 -20.38 -18.76
CA ASP A 256 1.81 -21.06 -18.19
C ASP A 256 2.13 -22.36 -18.94
N ALA A 257 1.11 -23.08 -19.43
CA ALA A 257 1.30 -24.22 -20.32
C ALA A 257 1.92 -23.81 -21.66
N LYS A 258 1.42 -22.74 -22.29
CA LYS A 258 1.96 -22.25 -23.57
C LYS A 258 3.39 -21.73 -23.45
N ASN A 259 3.71 -21.03 -22.37
CA ASN A 259 5.07 -20.58 -22.10
C ASN A 259 6.03 -21.76 -21.84
N ARG A 260 5.57 -22.81 -21.15
CA ARG A 260 6.35 -24.05 -20.99
C ARG A 260 6.59 -24.75 -22.34
N GLU A 261 5.59 -24.79 -23.21
CA GLU A 261 5.73 -25.32 -24.56
C GLU A 261 6.73 -24.52 -25.39
N ASN A 262 6.62 -23.19 -25.40
CA ASN A 262 7.56 -22.30 -26.09
C ASN A 262 8.99 -22.47 -25.57
N LYS A 263 9.17 -22.58 -24.25
CA LYS A 263 10.49 -22.84 -23.65
C LYS A 263 11.07 -24.19 -24.05
N LYS A 264 10.25 -25.24 -24.13
CA LYS A 264 10.67 -26.56 -24.64
C LYS A 264 11.07 -26.50 -26.11
N ARG A 265 10.27 -25.84 -26.96
CA ARG A 265 10.59 -25.64 -28.39
C ARG A 265 11.88 -24.84 -28.58
N ALA A 266 12.09 -23.79 -27.78
CA ALA A 266 13.32 -23.00 -27.82
C ALA A 266 14.55 -23.82 -27.41
N LYS A 267 14.43 -24.63 -26.36
CA LYS A 267 15.49 -25.56 -25.94
C LYS A 267 15.83 -26.57 -27.05
N LEU A 268 14.81 -27.23 -27.62
CA LEU A 268 15.00 -28.19 -28.71
C LEU A 268 15.69 -27.56 -29.93
N ARG A 269 15.30 -26.34 -30.32
CA ARG A 269 15.96 -25.61 -31.41
C ARG A 269 17.42 -25.28 -31.09
N LYS A 270 17.72 -24.94 -29.83
CA LYS A 270 19.09 -24.68 -29.39
C LYS A 270 19.93 -25.95 -29.43
N ASP A 271 19.37 -27.08 -29.01
CA ASP A 271 20.02 -28.40 -29.01
C ASP A 271 20.26 -28.90 -30.46
N ILE A 272 19.29 -28.72 -31.37
CA ILE A 272 19.47 -29.01 -32.80
C ILE A 272 20.57 -28.13 -33.41
N LYS A 273 20.59 -26.84 -33.10
CA LYS A 273 21.61 -25.92 -33.60
C LYS A 273 23.01 -26.21 -33.04
N SER A 274 23.12 -26.71 -31.81
CA SER A 274 24.41 -27.17 -31.28
C SER A 274 24.88 -28.47 -31.93
N ASN A 275 23.97 -29.39 -32.25
CA ASN A 275 24.32 -30.63 -32.92
C ASN A 275 24.71 -30.41 -34.39
N LEU A 276 24.04 -29.52 -35.11
CA LEU A 276 24.41 -29.11 -36.49
C LEU A 276 25.76 -28.37 -36.57
N ASN A 277 26.27 -27.86 -35.46
CA ASN A 277 27.57 -27.20 -35.38
C ASN A 277 28.69 -28.15 -34.91
N GLN A 278 28.40 -29.44 -34.74
CA GLN A 278 29.46 -30.45 -34.63
C GLN A 278 30.06 -30.65 -36.03
N PRO A 279 31.40 -30.68 -36.19
CA PRO A 279 32.00 -30.92 -37.48
C PRO A 279 31.75 -32.38 -37.88
N ASP A 280 30.74 -32.61 -38.71
CA ASP A 280 30.61 -33.89 -39.43
C ASP A 280 31.79 -34.02 -40.41
N GLU A 281 32.26 -35.27 -40.55
CA GLU A 281 33.41 -35.78 -41.31
C GLU A 281 34.11 -34.81 -42.29
N ILE A 282 35.44 -34.72 -42.15
CA ILE A 282 36.33 -34.00 -43.06
C ILE A 282 36.14 -34.56 -44.48
N LEU A 283 35.45 -33.82 -45.36
CA LEU A 283 35.35 -34.16 -46.77
C LEU A 283 36.76 -34.26 -47.37
N SER A 284 36.97 -35.27 -48.23
CA SER A 284 38.17 -35.35 -49.06
C SER A 284 38.27 -34.10 -49.94
N LYS A 285 39.49 -33.58 -50.16
CA LYS A 285 39.74 -32.39 -50.99
C LYS A 285 39.11 -32.48 -52.39
N GLU A 286 38.97 -33.69 -52.94
CA GLU A 286 38.32 -33.92 -54.23
C GLU A 286 36.80 -33.71 -54.17
N GLN A 287 36.16 -34.12 -53.07
CA GLN A 287 34.73 -33.93 -52.86
C GLN A 287 34.40 -32.44 -52.64
N GLU A 288 35.28 -31.72 -51.93
CA GLU A 288 35.16 -30.28 -51.74
C GLU A 288 35.35 -29.51 -53.06
N ALA A 289 36.32 -29.92 -53.89
CA ALA A 289 36.53 -29.34 -55.22
C ALA A 289 35.35 -29.62 -56.17
N PHE A 290 34.79 -30.84 -56.14
CA PHE A 290 33.61 -31.21 -56.92
C PHE A 290 32.39 -30.37 -56.52
N LEU A 291 32.10 -30.26 -55.22
CA LEU A 291 30.98 -29.47 -54.72
C LEU A 291 31.11 -27.98 -55.07
N ASN A 292 32.31 -27.40 -54.94
CA ASN A 292 32.57 -26.01 -55.32
C ASN A 292 32.41 -25.79 -56.83
N SER A 293 32.82 -26.74 -57.67
CA SER A 293 32.63 -26.66 -59.12
C SER A 293 31.14 -26.78 -59.51
N PHE A 294 30.38 -27.61 -58.79
CA PHE A 294 28.96 -27.80 -59.00
C PHE A 294 28.16 -26.56 -58.55
N GLU A 295 28.53 -25.96 -57.43
CA GLU A 295 27.91 -24.73 -56.92
C GLU A 295 28.19 -23.52 -57.82
N ALA A 296 29.40 -23.42 -58.39
CA ALA A 296 29.75 -22.41 -59.38
C ALA A 296 28.97 -22.59 -60.69
N MET A 297 28.74 -23.83 -61.13
CA MET A 297 27.93 -24.14 -62.30
C MET A 297 26.45 -23.77 -62.09
N LEU A 298 25.90 -24.08 -60.91
CA LEU A 298 24.53 -23.71 -60.53
C LEU A 298 24.35 -22.19 -60.43
N LYS A 299 25.28 -21.45 -59.80
CA LYS A 299 25.23 -19.98 -59.70
C LYS A 299 25.32 -19.29 -61.06
N ASN A 300 26.04 -19.87 -62.02
CA ASN A 300 26.10 -19.35 -63.38
C ASN A 300 24.83 -19.67 -64.20
N SER A 301 24.07 -20.70 -63.80
CA SER A 301 22.79 -21.04 -64.43
C SER A 301 21.58 -20.25 -63.90
N SER A 302 21.67 -19.69 -62.68
CA SER A 302 20.58 -18.97 -62.02
C SER A 302 20.80 -17.45 -62.02
N GLN A 303 20.40 -16.76 -63.09
CA GLN A 303 20.11 -15.33 -62.97
C GLN A 303 18.88 -15.11 -62.07
N LYS A 304 19.05 -14.27 -61.04
CA LYS A 304 18.05 -13.74 -60.09
C LYS A 304 17.40 -14.73 -59.11
N SER A 305 17.67 -14.52 -57.82
CA SER A 305 16.64 -14.01 -56.90
C SER A 305 17.26 -13.45 -55.61
N LYS A 306 17.00 -12.17 -55.35
CA LYS A 306 17.22 -11.47 -54.07
C LYS A 306 16.15 -11.93 -53.06
N GLN A 307 16.10 -13.22 -52.73
CA GLN A 307 15.02 -13.76 -51.89
C GLN A 307 15.47 -14.57 -50.66
N ASP A 308 16.77 -14.67 -50.39
CA ASP A 308 17.28 -15.38 -49.20
C ASP A 308 17.61 -14.49 -48.00
N LYS A 309 17.31 -13.19 -48.06
CA LYS A 309 17.48 -12.27 -46.90
C LYS A 309 16.23 -12.10 -46.03
N VAL A 310 15.11 -12.74 -46.36
CA VAL A 310 13.85 -12.58 -45.61
C VAL A 310 13.59 -13.69 -44.57
N ILE A 311 14.31 -14.82 -44.61
CA ILE A 311 14.09 -15.96 -43.67
C ILE A 311 15.09 -15.93 -42.48
N LYS A 312 15.68 -14.77 -42.18
CA LYS A 312 16.36 -14.51 -40.89
C LYS A 312 15.56 -13.53 -40.05
N GLU A 313 14.23 -13.70 -40.00
CA GLU A 313 13.46 -13.08 -38.93
C GLU A 313 13.88 -13.74 -37.61
N HIS A 314 14.44 -12.93 -36.73
CA HIS A 314 14.53 -13.19 -35.31
C HIS A 314 13.14 -13.59 -34.77
N GLU A 315 12.82 -14.89 -34.75
CA GLU A 315 11.77 -15.43 -33.87
C GLU A 315 12.24 -15.31 -32.42
N LYS A 316 12.15 -14.09 -31.88
CA LYS A 316 12.29 -13.85 -30.43
C LYS A 316 11.26 -14.72 -29.71
N GLU A 317 11.71 -15.44 -28.70
CA GLU A 317 10.87 -16.22 -27.79
C GLU A 317 9.65 -15.40 -27.35
N LYS A 318 8.46 -15.72 -27.88
CA LYS A 318 7.23 -15.05 -27.47
C LYS A 318 6.82 -15.57 -26.10
N HIS A 319 7.19 -14.84 -25.05
CA HIS A 319 6.65 -15.02 -23.71
C HIS A 319 5.26 -14.39 -23.63
N PHE A 320 4.22 -15.19 -23.40
CA PHE A 320 2.87 -14.70 -23.21
C PHE A 320 2.68 -14.28 -21.75
N SER A 321 2.24 -13.04 -21.51
CA SER A 321 1.84 -12.60 -20.16
C SER A 321 0.66 -11.65 -20.28
N ILE A 322 -0.44 -11.97 -19.58
CA ILE A 322 -1.52 -11.02 -19.37
C ILE A 322 -1.21 -10.24 -18.11
N ASN A 323 -1.24 -8.92 -18.22
CA ASN A 323 -0.94 -8.06 -17.11
C ASN A 323 -2.21 -7.76 -16.29
N PHE A 324 -2.30 -8.36 -15.10
CA PHE A 324 -3.43 -8.17 -14.19
C PHE A 324 -3.19 -7.02 -13.19
N ASP A 325 -2.34 -6.03 -13.49
CA ASP A 325 -2.08 -4.88 -12.61
C ASP A 325 -3.37 -4.16 -12.17
N ILE A 326 -4.38 -4.11 -13.06
CA ILE A 326 -5.67 -3.49 -12.78
C ILE A 326 -6.40 -4.16 -11.61
N LEU A 327 -6.15 -5.46 -11.36
CA LEU A 327 -6.65 -6.16 -10.19
C LEU A 327 -6.14 -5.51 -8.89
N SER A 328 -4.84 -5.19 -8.83
CA SER A 328 -4.26 -4.48 -7.69
C SER A 328 -4.89 -3.10 -7.52
N GLN A 329 -5.20 -2.41 -8.63
CA GLN A 329 -5.84 -1.09 -8.58
C GLN A 329 -7.26 -1.15 -8.02
N LEU A 330 -8.04 -2.16 -8.43
CA LEU A 330 -9.42 -2.38 -7.99
C LEU A 330 -9.51 -2.66 -6.48
N PHE A 331 -8.47 -3.25 -5.88
CA PHE A 331 -8.38 -3.45 -4.44
C PHE A 331 -7.85 -2.22 -3.69
N ILE A 332 -6.74 -1.62 -4.14
CA ILE A 332 -6.03 -0.58 -3.38
C ILE A 332 -6.76 0.77 -3.40
N LEU A 333 -7.43 1.14 -4.50
CA LEU A 333 -8.10 2.44 -4.57
C LEU A 333 -9.20 2.60 -3.52
N PRO A 334 -10.16 1.67 -3.34
CA PRO A 334 -11.13 1.74 -2.26
C PRO A 334 -10.50 1.80 -0.86
N MET A 335 -9.43 1.03 -0.61
CA MET A 335 -8.72 1.04 0.68
C MET A 335 -8.15 2.43 0.98
N PHE A 336 -7.47 3.04 0.02
CA PHE A 336 -6.87 4.37 0.20
C PHE A 336 -7.93 5.48 0.26
N LEU A 337 -9.01 5.37 -0.51
CA LEU A 337 -10.11 6.33 -0.50
C LEU A 337 -10.81 6.37 0.86
N VAL A 338 -11.17 5.20 1.42
CA VAL A 338 -11.90 5.13 2.70
C VAL A 338 -11.04 5.65 3.86
N ASN A 339 -9.75 5.33 3.89
CA ASN A 339 -8.83 5.97 4.85
C ASN A 339 -8.78 7.48 4.68
N PHE A 340 -8.69 7.96 3.43
CA PHE A 340 -8.60 9.39 3.14
C PHE A 340 -9.87 10.16 3.53
N ILE A 341 -11.06 9.57 3.37
CA ILE A 341 -12.32 10.11 3.90
C ILE A 341 -12.23 10.29 5.42
N GLY A 342 -11.63 9.33 6.12
CA GLY A 342 -11.32 9.44 7.54
C GLY A 342 -10.41 10.63 7.88
N ILE A 343 -9.34 10.82 7.11
CA ILE A 343 -8.39 11.94 7.29
C ILE A 343 -9.09 13.29 7.06
N VAL A 344 -9.89 13.42 5.99
CA VAL A 344 -10.60 14.66 5.64
C VAL A 344 -11.57 15.07 6.76
N CYS A 345 -12.24 14.10 7.39
CA CYS A 345 -13.20 14.33 8.45
C CYS A 345 -12.59 14.34 9.86
N ALA A 346 -11.28 14.11 10.00
CA ALA A 346 -10.64 14.06 11.31
C ALA A 346 -10.65 15.46 11.94
N ARG A 347 -11.22 15.60 13.14
CA ARG A 347 -11.22 16.89 13.84
C ARG A 347 -9.80 17.42 14.08
N SER A 348 -8.88 16.58 14.53
CA SER A 348 -7.54 16.99 14.92
C SER A 348 -6.49 16.21 14.13
N LEU A 349 -5.57 16.93 13.50
CA LEU A 349 -4.43 16.34 12.80
C LEU A 349 -3.11 16.88 13.33
N HIS A 350 -2.44 16.12 14.20
CA HIS A 350 -1.09 16.46 14.66
C HIS A 350 -0.06 16.04 13.62
N TYR A 351 1.11 16.68 13.64
CA TYR A 351 2.20 16.44 12.67
C TYR A 351 2.57 14.97 12.47
N GLN A 352 2.48 14.13 13.51
CA GLN A 352 2.75 12.69 13.41
C GLN A 352 1.75 11.94 12.52
N PHE A 353 0.51 12.42 12.43
CA PHE A 353 -0.57 11.81 11.65
C PHE A 353 -0.37 11.99 10.13
N TYR A 354 0.61 12.78 9.69
CA TYR A 354 0.96 12.84 8.28
C TYR A 354 1.34 11.46 7.72
N SER A 355 2.00 10.64 8.54
CA SER A 355 2.36 9.25 8.20
C SER A 355 1.17 8.36 7.86
N TRP A 356 -0.05 8.70 8.31
CA TRP A 356 -1.25 7.87 8.11
C TRP A 356 -1.71 7.80 6.65
N TYR A 357 -1.33 8.80 5.84
CA TYR A 357 -1.81 8.89 4.46
C TYR A 357 -0.79 9.48 3.48
N PHE A 358 0.39 9.94 3.94
CA PHE A 358 1.43 10.45 3.05
C PHE A 358 1.71 9.50 1.87
N HIS A 359 1.92 8.21 2.16
CA HIS A 359 2.21 7.20 1.13
C HIS A 359 1.01 6.84 0.25
N THR A 360 -0.20 7.35 0.52
CA THR A 360 -1.37 7.16 -0.35
C THR A 360 -1.59 8.34 -1.29
N LEU A 361 -1.07 9.54 -0.96
CA LEU A 361 -1.30 10.77 -1.72
C LEU A 361 -0.92 10.68 -3.20
N PRO A 362 0.27 10.19 -3.60
CA PRO A 362 0.61 10.06 -5.01
C PRO A 362 -0.33 9.09 -5.74
N TYR A 363 -0.78 8.04 -5.06
CA TYR A 363 -1.71 7.08 -5.64
C TYR A 363 -3.07 7.71 -5.92
N LEU A 364 -3.64 8.39 -4.93
CA LEU A 364 -4.94 9.05 -5.04
C LEU A 364 -4.93 10.11 -6.14
N LEU A 365 -3.89 10.93 -6.21
CA LEU A 365 -3.75 11.96 -7.24
C LEU A 365 -3.63 11.39 -8.66
N TRP A 366 -2.92 10.28 -8.85
CA TRP A 366 -2.85 9.59 -10.15
C TRP A 366 -4.11 8.81 -10.50
N CYS A 367 -5.03 8.64 -9.55
CA CYS A 367 -6.40 8.20 -9.78
C CYS A 367 -7.36 9.35 -10.11
N THR A 368 -6.89 10.60 -10.28
CA THR A 368 -7.71 11.74 -10.74
C THR A 368 -7.51 12.02 -12.24
N ASN A 369 -8.39 12.84 -12.82
CA ASN A 369 -8.25 13.37 -14.19
C ASN A 369 -7.43 14.68 -14.26
N TYR A 370 -6.75 15.07 -13.19
CA TYR A 370 -5.94 16.29 -13.18
C TYR A 370 -4.69 16.17 -14.05
N SER A 371 -4.20 17.30 -14.55
CA SER A 371 -2.92 17.38 -15.25
C SER A 371 -1.76 17.06 -14.29
N VAL A 372 -0.61 16.66 -14.84
CA VAL A 372 0.59 16.34 -14.04
C VAL A 372 1.02 17.54 -13.19
N ILE A 373 0.91 18.76 -13.74
CA ILE A 373 1.22 20.02 -13.03
C ILE A 373 0.34 20.17 -11.79
N VAL A 374 -0.98 20.02 -11.94
CA VAL A 374 -1.92 20.16 -10.81
C VAL A 374 -1.68 19.10 -9.75
N ARG A 375 -1.36 17.85 -10.14
CA ARG A 375 -1.04 16.78 -9.19
C ARG A 375 0.18 17.11 -8.35
N PHE A 376 1.27 17.56 -8.97
CA PHE A 376 2.48 17.97 -8.25
C PHE A 376 2.26 19.22 -7.40
N LEU A 377 1.48 20.19 -7.90
CA LEU A 377 1.12 21.37 -7.12
C LEU A 377 0.39 20.97 -5.83
N ILE A 378 -0.62 20.09 -5.91
CA ILE A 378 -1.34 19.61 -4.72
C ILE A 378 -0.39 18.89 -3.75
N LEU A 379 0.52 18.03 -4.23
CA LEU A 379 1.53 17.39 -3.36
C LEU A 379 2.42 18.40 -2.66
N ALA A 380 2.91 19.41 -3.38
CA ALA A 380 3.76 20.45 -2.84
C ALA A 380 3.03 21.33 -1.80
N LEU A 381 1.78 21.70 -2.07
CA LEU A 381 0.96 22.46 -1.13
C LEU A 381 0.66 21.66 0.15
N ILE A 382 0.40 20.36 0.03
CA ILE A 382 0.23 19.50 1.22
C ILE A 382 1.53 19.45 2.02
N GLU A 383 2.68 19.18 1.39
CA GLU A 383 3.99 19.15 2.08
C GLU A 383 4.31 20.51 2.73
N LEU A 384 3.94 21.63 2.10
CA LEU A 384 4.04 22.96 2.70
C LEU A 384 3.19 23.07 3.98
N CYS A 385 1.91 22.70 3.92
CA CYS A 385 1.01 22.75 5.08
C CYS A 385 1.52 21.91 6.26
N TRP A 386 2.12 20.74 5.99
CA TRP A 386 2.69 19.89 7.05
C TRP A 386 4.06 20.35 7.56
N ASN A 387 4.73 21.26 6.85
CA ASN A 387 6.00 21.81 7.27
C ASN A 387 5.91 23.15 7.99
N THR A 388 4.83 23.90 7.79
CA THR A 388 4.56 25.12 8.57
C THR A 388 4.28 24.77 10.03
N TYR A 389 5.08 25.32 10.95
CA TYR A 389 4.97 25.11 12.39
C TYR A 389 5.17 26.43 13.16
N PRO A 390 4.22 26.82 14.04
CA PRO A 390 2.89 26.24 14.22
C PRO A 390 2.00 26.45 12.98
N SER A 391 0.94 25.64 12.82
CA SER A 391 0.00 25.83 11.72
C SER A 391 -0.68 27.20 11.82
N THR A 392 -0.90 27.84 10.67
CA THR A 392 -1.68 29.07 10.53
C THR A 392 -3.08 28.78 9.97
N ASP A 393 -3.96 29.76 10.05
CA ASP A 393 -5.32 29.68 9.49
C ASP A 393 -5.29 29.43 7.99
N ILE A 394 -4.37 30.12 7.29
CA ILE A 394 -4.18 30.00 5.85
C ILE A 394 -3.69 28.59 5.50
N THR A 395 -2.67 28.05 6.19
CA THR A 395 -2.16 26.72 5.87
C THR A 395 -3.18 25.63 6.18
N SER A 396 -3.98 25.82 7.22
CA SER A 396 -5.06 24.89 7.56
C SER A 396 -6.17 24.92 6.50
N ALA A 397 -6.67 26.11 6.12
CA ALA A 397 -7.66 26.24 5.05
C ALA A 397 -7.15 25.69 3.71
N LEU A 398 -5.88 25.95 3.36
CA LEU A 398 -5.23 25.42 2.17
C LEU A 398 -5.15 23.89 2.18
N LEU A 399 -4.88 23.28 3.34
CA LEU A 399 -4.88 21.82 3.49
C LEU A 399 -6.26 21.23 3.20
N HIS A 400 -7.34 21.85 3.71
CA HIS A 400 -8.71 21.46 3.41
C HIS A 400 -9.04 21.56 1.92
N VAL A 401 -8.64 22.66 1.25
CA VAL A 401 -8.83 22.82 -0.20
C VAL A 401 -8.12 21.71 -0.98
N CYS A 402 -6.89 21.37 -0.61
CA CYS A 402 -6.15 20.28 -1.22
C CYS A 402 -6.84 18.92 -1.01
N HIS A 403 -7.29 18.65 0.22
CA HIS A 403 -7.98 17.41 0.57
C HIS A 403 -9.32 17.25 -0.17
N ILE A 404 -10.14 18.30 -0.20
CA ILE A 404 -11.41 18.32 -0.94
C ILE A 404 -11.17 18.11 -2.43
N SER A 405 -10.13 18.75 -3.00
CA SER A 405 -9.77 18.59 -4.41
C SER A 405 -9.39 17.14 -4.74
N ILE A 406 -8.60 16.48 -3.89
CA ILE A 406 -8.26 15.06 -4.07
C ILE A 406 -9.52 14.20 -4.00
N LEU A 407 -10.36 14.39 -2.97
CA LEU A 407 -11.56 13.58 -2.76
C LEU A 407 -12.54 13.71 -3.93
N TYR A 408 -12.81 14.95 -4.36
CA TYR A 408 -13.65 15.22 -5.53
C TYR A 408 -13.06 14.64 -6.81
N GLY A 409 -11.76 14.81 -7.03
CA GLY A 409 -11.06 14.29 -8.21
C GLY A 409 -11.15 12.77 -8.33
N VAL A 410 -10.99 12.05 -7.22
CA VAL A 410 -11.10 10.58 -7.16
C VAL A 410 -12.56 10.16 -7.35
N TYR A 411 -13.50 10.78 -6.64
CA TYR A 411 -14.94 10.51 -6.79
C TYR A 411 -15.39 10.67 -8.24
N LYS A 412 -15.05 11.79 -8.88
CA LYS A 412 -15.40 12.08 -10.27
C LYS A 412 -14.82 11.04 -11.23
N LYS A 413 -13.56 10.64 -11.03
CA LYS A 413 -12.92 9.58 -11.84
C LYS A 413 -13.69 8.27 -11.72
N MET A 414 -13.92 7.81 -10.49
CA MET A 414 -14.61 6.54 -10.23
C MET A 414 -16.02 6.54 -10.80
N ALA A 415 -16.76 7.63 -10.66
CA ALA A 415 -18.10 7.77 -11.24
C ALA A 415 -18.08 7.66 -12.78
N ILE A 416 -17.12 8.31 -13.45
CA ILE A 416 -16.98 8.22 -14.91
C ILE A 416 -16.62 6.79 -15.34
N GLU A 417 -15.63 6.16 -14.71
CA GLU A 417 -15.21 4.79 -15.03
C GLU A 417 -16.36 3.78 -14.88
N LEU A 418 -17.15 3.91 -13.81
CA LEU A 418 -18.31 3.06 -13.56
C LEU A 418 -19.46 3.31 -14.54
N ASN A 419 -19.71 4.56 -14.93
CA ASN A 419 -20.74 4.91 -15.91
C ASN A 419 -20.40 4.39 -17.32
N ILE A 420 -19.11 4.39 -17.69
CA ILE A 420 -18.66 3.80 -18.96
C ILE A 420 -18.85 2.29 -18.91
N THR A 421 -18.46 1.65 -17.80
CA THR A 421 -18.59 0.20 -17.65
C THR A 421 -20.05 -0.26 -17.72
N SER A 422 -20.98 0.47 -17.11
CA SER A 422 -22.41 0.14 -17.16
C SER A 422 -23.06 0.35 -18.53
N LYS A 423 -22.40 1.06 -19.46
CA LYS A 423 -22.88 1.19 -20.85
C LYS A 423 -22.36 0.07 -21.77
N LEU A 424 -21.35 -0.66 -21.32
CA LEU A 424 -20.71 -1.75 -22.07
C LEU A 424 -21.26 -3.14 -21.71
N THR A 425 -21.98 -3.24 -20.59
CA THR A 425 -22.73 -4.42 -20.12
C THR A 425 -24.21 -4.22 -20.36
#